data_AF-A0A7V4H1S9-F1
#
_entry.id   AF-A0A7V4H1S9-F1
#
_cell.length_a   1.000
_cell.length_b   1.000
_cell.length_c   1.000
_cell.angle_alpha   90.00
_cell.angle_beta   90.00
_cell.angle_gamma   90.00
#
_symmetry.space_group_name_H-M   'P 1'
#
loop_
_entity.id
_entity.type
_entity.pdbx_description
1 polymer ?
#
loop_
_entity_poly.entity_id
_entity_poly.type
_entity_poly.pdbx_seq_one_letter_code
_entity_poly.pdbx_strand_id
1 'polypeptide(L)'
;ADGAIHARYSATTDPVMRAAPEGLIDPWLRTITLFQGERPLVRLHYYATHPMSYYGDGRATADTVGLARGQLEELEGVPQIYFTGCGGNITAGKYNDGSPAARRELTGRIFAAMTQAVAATRRVPVTQLDWRTTRVRFSPRAEPEWSEARAAATLADTNATPAARLRAALDLAWLRRLQANPQVEISRLRLGPVVSLHLPGEAFIEYQLYAQSLRPDDFVAVAAYGESGPGYICCDAALGEGGYEPTMSRVGPPSEFALKAGIARLLAPVDRTQAWFQPDKQHLLLHRDRRGVEHPVRTRRAWEQRRGEILAAMMRVMGAPPPARYRGAPVVEVLEEVREAAVTRRRITYRSPDGDRVPAWLLVPADLAAPAPAVLCLHQTTPPGKDEPAGLSGHPNLHYAAELAARGWVALAPDYPNFGDYRADAYALGYASATMKGVVNHRAAVAVLAGLPEVDAARIGVIGHSLGGHNALFLAAFEPRVRAVVTSCGFNSFFKYMGGDLTGWSHAGYMPRIASKYGRDPRQMPFDFTEVLAVVAP
;
A
#
# COMPACT_ATOMS: atom_id res chain seq x y z
N ALA A 1 -46.21 10.29 9.18
CA ALA A 1 -47.47 11.05 9.29
C ALA A 1 -47.96 11.12 10.73
N ASP A 2 -47.61 10.13 11.56
CA ASP A 2 -47.89 10.02 12.99
C ASP A 2 -46.74 10.50 13.90
N GLY A 3 -45.56 10.80 13.33
CA GLY A 3 -44.37 11.18 14.08
C GLY A 3 -43.66 10.01 14.76
N ALA A 4 -44.09 8.76 14.50
CA ALA A 4 -43.48 7.56 15.04
C ALA A 4 -42.39 7.01 14.10
N ILE A 5 -41.39 6.35 14.70
CA ILE A 5 -40.39 5.59 13.96
C ILE A 5 -40.93 4.19 13.70
N HIS A 6 -40.94 3.81 12.42
CA HIS A 6 -41.38 2.50 11.98
C HIS A 6 -40.19 1.69 11.45
N ALA A 7 -40.15 0.41 11.80
CA ALA A 7 -39.09 -0.50 11.36
C ALA A 7 -39.51 -1.28 10.11
N ARG A 8 -38.66 -1.25 9.08
CA ARG A 8 -38.75 -2.16 7.93
C ARG A 8 -37.73 -3.27 8.10
N TYR A 9 -38.17 -4.41 8.62
CA TYR A 9 -37.32 -5.58 8.85
C TYR A 9 -36.98 -6.29 7.54
N SER A 10 -36.00 -7.20 7.57
CA SER A 10 -35.54 -7.96 6.41
C SER A 10 -36.62 -8.74 5.66
N ALA A 11 -37.74 -9.08 6.32
CA ALA A 11 -38.99 -9.47 5.68
C ALA A 11 -40.12 -8.58 6.22
N THR A 12 -40.90 -7.98 5.33
CA THR A 12 -41.98 -7.06 5.68
C THR A 12 -43.22 -7.34 4.81
N THR A 13 -44.35 -7.65 5.44
CA THR A 13 -45.64 -7.85 4.76
C THR A 13 -46.49 -6.57 4.71
N ASP A 14 -46.17 -5.57 5.52
CA ASP A 14 -46.87 -4.28 5.57
C ASP A 14 -46.72 -3.52 4.23
N PRO A 15 -47.83 -3.25 3.52
CA PRO A 15 -47.78 -2.58 2.21
C PRO A 15 -47.29 -1.13 2.30
N VAL A 16 -47.53 -0.41 3.40
CA VAL A 16 -47.07 0.98 3.59
C VAL A 16 -45.55 1.00 3.73
N MET A 17 -44.98 0.10 4.53
CA MET A 17 -43.53 0.02 4.72
C MET A 17 -42.80 -0.46 3.46
N ARG A 18 -43.42 -1.35 2.67
CA ARG A 18 -42.89 -1.75 1.36
C ARG A 18 -42.96 -0.62 0.32
N ALA A 19 -44.02 0.20 0.36
CA ALA A 19 -44.15 1.36 -0.52
C ALA A 19 -43.16 2.48 -0.16
N ALA A 20 -42.78 2.60 1.13
CA ALA A 20 -41.84 3.61 1.61
C ALA A 20 -40.52 3.63 0.81
N PRO A 21 -39.88 4.79 0.63
CA PRO A 21 -38.61 4.90 -0.09
C PRO A 21 -37.52 4.02 0.53
N GLU A 22 -36.47 3.74 -0.25
CA GLU A 22 -35.33 2.96 0.23
C GLU A 22 -34.57 3.70 1.34
N GLY A 23 -34.45 5.02 1.23
CA GLY A 23 -33.64 5.84 2.12
C GLY A 23 -32.20 5.91 1.62
N LEU A 24 -31.27 6.17 2.55
CA LEU A 24 -29.85 6.19 2.26
C LEU A 24 -29.33 4.75 2.10
N ILE A 25 -28.79 4.43 0.93
CA ILE A 25 -28.21 3.12 0.62
C ILE A 25 -26.86 3.27 -0.11
N ASP A 26 -26.04 2.22 -0.09
CA ASP A 26 -24.99 2.02 -1.09
C ASP A 26 -25.48 0.98 -2.10
N PRO A 27 -25.90 1.38 -3.30
CA PRO A 27 -26.55 0.48 -4.26
C PRO A 27 -25.58 -0.48 -4.95
N TRP A 28 -24.27 -0.37 -4.67
CA TRP A 28 -23.24 -1.07 -5.42
C TRP A 28 -22.73 -2.33 -4.72
N LEU A 29 -22.89 -3.48 -5.38
CA LEU A 29 -22.11 -4.67 -5.08
C LEU A 29 -20.71 -4.52 -5.67
N ARG A 30 -19.69 -4.65 -4.82
CA ARG A 30 -18.28 -4.50 -5.20
C ARG A 30 -17.59 -5.86 -5.16
N THR A 31 -16.81 -6.17 -6.20
CA THR A 31 -16.05 -7.42 -6.28
C THR A 31 -14.56 -7.15 -6.41
N ILE A 32 -13.75 -7.73 -5.52
CA ILE A 32 -12.30 -7.79 -5.65
C ILE A 32 -11.94 -9.19 -6.15
N THR A 33 -11.31 -9.29 -7.33
CA THR A 33 -10.81 -10.57 -7.85
C THR A 33 -9.29 -10.60 -7.74
N LEU A 34 -8.75 -11.64 -7.10
CA LEU A 34 -7.31 -11.89 -7.04
C LEU A 34 -6.93 -12.89 -8.15
N PHE A 35 -5.89 -12.57 -8.91
CA PHE A 35 -5.44 -13.37 -10.05
C PHE A 35 -4.01 -13.90 -9.85
N GLN A 36 -3.74 -15.08 -10.38
CA GLN A 36 -2.40 -15.58 -10.66
C GLN A 36 -2.21 -15.67 -12.18
N GLY A 37 -1.46 -14.72 -12.75
CA GLY A 37 -1.44 -14.53 -14.20
C GLY A 37 -2.85 -14.20 -14.71
N GLU A 38 -3.36 -15.02 -15.62
CA GLU A 38 -4.71 -14.89 -16.20
C GLU A 38 -5.79 -15.61 -15.38
N ARG A 39 -5.40 -16.51 -14.46
CA ARG A 39 -6.32 -17.36 -13.71
C ARG A 39 -6.89 -16.62 -12.48
N PRO A 40 -8.21 -16.46 -12.34
CA PRO A 40 -8.80 -16.00 -11.09
C PRO A 40 -8.60 -17.05 -9.99
N LEU A 41 -8.08 -16.62 -8.84
CA LEU A 41 -7.85 -17.48 -7.67
C LEU A 41 -9.02 -17.44 -6.70
N VAL A 42 -9.56 -16.25 -6.46
CA VAL A 42 -10.66 -16.01 -5.54
C VAL A 42 -11.34 -14.69 -5.89
N ARG A 43 -12.64 -14.62 -5.65
CA ARG A 43 -13.40 -13.37 -5.72
C ARG A 43 -14.01 -13.06 -4.35
N LEU A 44 -13.91 -11.80 -3.97
CA LEU A 44 -14.39 -11.26 -2.71
C LEU A 44 -15.51 -10.26 -3.03
N HIS A 45 -16.74 -10.58 -2.67
CA HIS A 45 -17.92 -9.74 -2.89
C HIS A 45 -18.28 -8.96 -1.64
N TYR A 46 -18.66 -7.70 -1.81
CA TYR A 46 -19.02 -6.80 -0.72
C TYR A 46 -20.32 -6.10 -1.05
N TYR A 47 -21.31 -6.21 -0.18
CA TYR A 47 -22.57 -5.49 -0.31
C TYR A 47 -23.19 -5.22 1.07
N ALA A 48 -23.73 -4.02 1.27
CA ALA A 48 -24.21 -3.57 2.57
C ALA A 48 -25.70 -3.92 2.73
N THR A 49 -26.00 -5.16 3.07
CA THR A 49 -27.37 -5.60 3.37
C THR A 49 -27.35 -6.73 4.39
N HIS A 50 -28.25 -6.71 5.37
CA HIS A 50 -28.41 -7.83 6.30
C HIS A 50 -28.85 -9.10 5.55
N PRO A 51 -28.09 -10.21 5.63
CA PRO A 51 -28.47 -11.48 5.01
C PRO A 51 -29.47 -12.23 5.89
N MET A 52 -30.66 -11.63 6.08
CA MET A 52 -31.65 -12.09 7.05
C MET A 52 -33.04 -12.41 6.48
N SER A 53 -33.10 -13.27 5.48
CA SER A 53 -34.33 -13.63 4.78
C SER A 53 -34.96 -14.95 5.24
N TYR A 54 -34.16 -15.93 5.68
CA TYR A 54 -34.59 -17.29 6.05
C TYR A 54 -34.68 -17.55 7.57
N TYR A 55 -35.16 -16.59 8.35
CA TYR A 55 -35.25 -16.71 9.82
C TYR A 55 -36.44 -17.57 10.27
N GLY A 56 -36.25 -18.31 11.37
CA GLY A 56 -37.35 -18.91 12.14
C GLY A 56 -37.96 -20.22 11.61
N ASP A 57 -37.41 -20.79 10.53
CA ASP A 57 -37.92 -22.04 9.94
C ASP A 57 -37.03 -23.28 10.18
N GLY A 58 -36.03 -23.16 11.06
CA GLY A 58 -35.21 -24.27 11.56
C GLY A 58 -34.11 -24.77 10.61
N ARG A 59 -34.00 -24.20 9.40
CA ARG A 59 -33.00 -24.61 8.41
C ARG A 59 -31.65 -23.92 8.63
N ALA A 60 -30.57 -24.69 8.47
CA ALA A 60 -29.24 -24.11 8.27
C ALA A 60 -29.11 -23.63 6.81
N THR A 61 -28.81 -22.35 6.61
CA THR A 61 -28.74 -21.73 5.30
C THR A 61 -27.75 -20.56 5.30
N ALA A 62 -27.12 -20.31 4.16
CA ALA A 62 -26.25 -19.15 3.95
C ALA A 62 -27.02 -17.90 3.50
N ASP A 63 -28.36 -17.96 3.57
CA ASP A 63 -29.30 -16.93 3.13
C ASP A 63 -29.16 -16.56 1.64
N THR A 64 -29.93 -15.58 1.18
CA THR A 64 -30.01 -15.12 -0.21
C THR A 64 -28.63 -14.78 -0.80
N VAL A 65 -27.77 -14.10 -0.03
CA VAL A 65 -26.42 -13.72 -0.49
C VAL A 65 -25.48 -14.92 -0.61
N GLY A 66 -25.56 -15.88 0.31
CA GLY A 66 -24.72 -17.07 0.31
C GLY A 66 -25.16 -18.09 -0.73
N LEU A 67 -26.48 -18.20 -0.97
CA LEU A 67 -27.04 -18.99 -2.07
C LEU A 67 -26.60 -18.44 -3.43
N ALA A 68 -26.68 -17.13 -3.65
CA ALA A 68 -26.20 -16.48 -4.87
C ALA A 68 -24.69 -16.68 -5.08
N ARG A 69 -23.89 -16.47 -4.02
CA ARG A 69 -22.44 -16.75 -4.02
C ARG A 69 -22.14 -18.20 -4.37
N GLY A 70 -22.88 -19.16 -3.80
CA GLY A 70 -22.71 -20.58 -4.07
C GLY A 70 -23.04 -20.97 -5.51
N GLN A 71 -24.11 -20.40 -6.08
CA GLN A 71 -24.45 -20.59 -7.49
C GLN A 71 -23.33 -20.09 -8.42
N LEU A 72 -22.74 -18.93 -8.11
CA LEU A 72 -21.65 -18.38 -8.93
C LEU A 72 -20.35 -19.19 -8.78
N GLU A 73 -20.05 -19.69 -7.57
CA GLU A 73 -18.90 -20.57 -7.31
C GLU A 73 -18.99 -21.88 -8.11
N GLU A 74 -20.17 -22.51 -8.12
CA GLU A 74 -20.44 -23.73 -8.89
C GLU A 74 -20.31 -23.48 -10.40
N LEU A 75 -20.85 -22.35 -10.89
CA LEU A 75 -20.80 -21.98 -12.29
C LEU A 75 -19.38 -21.71 -12.80
N GLU A 76 -18.57 -20.97 -12.02
CA GLU A 76 -17.23 -20.56 -12.45
C GLU A 76 -16.13 -21.55 -12.08
N GLY A 77 -16.34 -22.42 -11.09
CA GLY A 77 -15.28 -23.24 -10.50
C GLY A 77 -14.18 -22.42 -9.81
N VAL A 78 -14.50 -21.18 -9.41
CA VAL A 78 -13.59 -20.22 -8.75
C VAL A 78 -14.10 -19.98 -7.33
N PRO A 79 -13.24 -20.09 -6.30
CA PRO A 79 -13.63 -19.77 -4.93
C PRO A 79 -14.23 -18.37 -4.78
N GLN A 80 -15.37 -18.28 -4.11
CA GLN A 80 -16.12 -17.04 -3.88
C GLN A 80 -16.30 -16.80 -2.37
N ILE A 81 -16.00 -15.59 -1.91
CA ILE A 81 -16.21 -15.15 -0.53
C ILE A 81 -17.14 -13.94 -0.54
N TYR A 82 -18.13 -13.92 0.36
CA TYR A 82 -19.01 -12.78 0.55
C TYR A 82 -18.74 -12.13 1.90
N PHE A 83 -18.61 -10.81 1.89
CA PHE A 83 -18.54 -9.96 3.07
C PHE A 83 -19.74 -9.03 3.10
N THR A 84 -20.40 -8.99 4.25
CA THR A 84 -21.44 -7.99 4.48
C THR A 84 -20.76 -6.65 4.77
N GLY A 85 -21.16 -5.60 4.03
CA GLY A 85 -20.71 -4.22 4.28
C GLY A 85 -21.39 -3.60 5.49
N CYS A 86 -21.42 -2.27 5.60
CA CYS A 86 -22.15 -1.60 6.68
C CYS A 86 -23.67 -1.72 6.52
N GLY A 87 -24.22 -2.89 6.84
CA GLY A 87 -25.62 -3.23 6.70
C GLY A 87 -26.48 -3.01 7.95
N GLY A 88 -25.94 -2.40 9.02
CA GLY A 88 -26.63 -2.28 10.32
C GLY A 88 -28.04 -1.69 10.21
N ASN A 89 -28.25 -0.69 9.36
CA ASN A 89 -29.55 -0.07 9.09
C ASN A 89 -30.09 -0.40 7.67
N ILE A 90 -29.57 -1.45 7.02
CA ILE A 90 -29.95 -1.84 5.65
C ILE A 90 -30.55 -3.25 5.62
N THR A 91 -31.81 -3.35 5.19
CA THR A 91 -32.53 -4.61 5.08
C THR A 91 -33.23 -4.78 3.73
N ALA A 92 -33.59 -6.01 3.38
CA ALA A 92 -34.29 -6.32 2.13
C ALA A 92 -35.83 -6.15 2.20
N GLY A 93 -36.38 -5.66 3.31
CA GLY A 93 -37.83 -5.69 3.59
C GLY A 93 -38.74 -5.05 2.55
N LYS A 94 -38.23 -4.06 1.81
CA LYS A 94 -38.96 -3.45 0.69
C LYS A 94 -39.30 -4.47 -0.41
N TYR A 95 -38.36 -5.36 -0.67
CA TYR A 95 -38.38 -6.35 -1.75
C TYR A 95 -38.65 -7.77 -1.24
N ASN A 96 -38.87 -7.93 0.07
CA ASN A 96 -39.00 -9.23 0.70
C ASN A 96 -40.20 -9.25 1.64
N ASP A 97 -41.20 -10.05 1.32
CA ASP A 97 -42.29 -10.39 2.24
C ASP A 97 -42.07 -11.71 2.98
N GLY A 98 -40.89 -12.32 2.82
CA GLY A 98 -40.57 -13.62 3.39
C GLY A 98 -41.14 -14.80 2.61
N SER A 99 -41.88 -14.58 1.52
CA SER A 99 -42.36 -15.66 0.68
C SER A 99 -41.20 -16.37 -0.04
N PRO A 100 -41.31 -17.68 -0.32
CA PRO A 100 -40.30 -18.40 -1.09
C PRO A 100 -40.02 -17.77 -2.46
N ALA A 101 -41.02 -17.12 -3.07
CA ALA A 101 -40.87 -16.41 -4.35
C ALA A 101 -39.97 -15.17 -4.20
N ALA A 102 -40.24 -14.31 -3.21
CA ALA A 102 -39.42 -13.12 -2.96
C ALA A 102 -37.96 -13.49 -2.61
N ARG A 103 -37.75 -14.56 -1.83
CA ARG A 103 -36.40 -15.05 -1.49
C ARG A 103 -35.62 -15.52 -2.74
N ARG A 104 -36.29 -16.24 -3.65
CA ARG A 104 -35.69 -16.63 -4.95
C ARG A 104 -35.36 -15.41 -5.80
N GLU A 105 -36.24 -14.43 -5.86
CA GLU A 105 -36.01 -13.20 -6.61
C GLU A 105 -34.82 -12.41 -6.06
N LEU A 106 -34.73 -12.24 -4.74
CA LEU A 106 -33.59 -11.58 -4.09
C LEU A 106 -32.27 -12.30 -4.38
N THR A 107 -32.28 -13.63 -4.26
CA THR A 107 -31.11 -14.46 -4.59
C THR A 107 -30.69 -14.23 -6.04
N GLY A 108 -31.65 -14.23 -6.98
CA GLY A 108 -31.40 -13.95 -8.40
C GLY A 108 -30.85 -12.55 -8.65
N ARG A 109 -31.36 -11.52 -7.96
CA ARG A 109 -30.86 -10.15 -8.06
C ARG A 109 -29.40 -10.03 -7.57
N ILE A 110 -29.06 -10.65 -6.44
CA ILE A 110 -27.69 -10.66 -5.93
C ILE A 110 -26.76 -11.44 -6.86
N PHE A 111 -27.18 -12.60 -7.37
CA PHE A 111 -26.43 -13.39 -8.35
C PHE A 111 -26.14 -12.58 -9.61
N ALA A 112 -27.15 -11.88 -10.14
CA ALA A 112 -27.00 -11.00 -11.30
C ALA A 112 -26.00 -9.86 -11.01
N ALA A 113 -26.09 -9.22 -9.85
CA ALA A 113 -25.16 -8.16 -9.45
C ALA A 113 -23.72 -8.68 -9.29
N MET A 114 -23.52 -9.86 -8.69
CA MET A 114 -22.20 -10.49 -8.60
C MET A 114 -21.62 -10.79 -9.99
N THR A 115 -22.42 -11.40 -10.87
CA THR A 115 -22.04 -11.70 -12.25
C THR A 115 -21.65 -10.43 -13.02
N GLN A 116 -22.44 -9.37 -12.89
CA GLN A 116 -22.14 -8.07 -13.52
C GLN A 116 -20.86 -7.44 -12.96
N ALA A 117 -20.68 -7.43 -11.63
CA ALA A 117 -19.47 -6.90 -11.00
C ALA A 117 -18.22 -7.70 -11.42
N VAL A 118 -18.36 -9.02 -11.58
CA VAL A 118 -17.32 -9.90 -12.12
C VAL A 118 -16.97 -9.54 -13.55
N ALA A 119 -17.97 -9.43 -14.43
CA ALA A 119 -17.77 -9.06 -15.83
C ALA A 119 -17.12 -7.68 -15.99
N ALA A 120 -17.40 -6.75 -15.07
CA ALA A 120 -16.83 -5.41 -15.03
C ALA A 120 -15.41 -5.34 -14.41
N THR A 121 -14.81 -6.47 -14.03
CA THR A 121 -13.50 -6.50 -13.35
C THR A 121 -12.42 -5.86 -14.21
N ARG A 122 -11.78 -4.82 -13.68
CA ARG A 122 -10.58 -4.21 -14.27
C ARG A 122 -9.34 -4.72 -13.54
N ARG A 123 -8.41 -5.31 -14.29
CA ARG A 123 -7.17 -5.84 -13.72
C ARG A 123 -6.18 -4.71 -13.52
N VAL A 124 -5.66 -4.62 -12.30
CA VAL A 124 -4.58 -3.71 -11.93
C VAL A 124 -3.47 -4.51 -11.26
N PRO A 125 -2.19 -4.21 -11.54
CA PRO A 125 -1.10 -4.83 -10.81
C PRO A 125 -1.15 -4.40 -9.34
N VAL A 126 -0.87 -5.32 -8.42
CA VAL A 126 -0.65 -4.98 -7.01
C VAL A 126 0.69 -4.25 -6.91
N THR A 127 0.65 -2.91 -6.98
CA THR A 127 1.85 -2.05 -6.89
C THR A 127 2.24 -1.71 -5.45
N GLN A 128 1.28 -1.83 -4.53
CA GLN A 128 1.44 -1.58 -3.11
C GLN A 128 0.67 -2.65 -2.34
N LEU A 129 1.29 -3.21 -1.30
CA LEU A 129 0.64 -4.04 -0.31
C LEU A 129 0.88 -3.43 1.06
N ASP A 130 -0.19 -3.08 1.76
CA ASP A 130 -0.13 -2.47 3.09
C ASP A 130 -1.33 -2.94 3.91
N TRP A 131 -1.06 -3.62 5.03
CA TRP A 131 -2.06 -3.94 6.03
C TRP A 131 -1.85 -3.05 7.25
N ARG A 132 -2.87 -2.27 7.61
CA ARG A 132 -2.85 -1.40 8.77
C ARG A 132 -3.92 -1.77 9.74
N THR A 133 -3.59 -1.63 11.02
CA THR A 133 -4.56 -1.69 12.10
C THR A 133 -4.49 -0.37 12.88
N THR A 134 -5.64 0.03 13.40
CA THR A 134 -5.74 1.07 14.42
C THR A 134 -6.75 0.62 15.46
N ARG A 135 -6.76 1.30 16.60
CA ARG A 135 -7.66 0.99 17.70
C ARG A 135 -8.65 2.12 17.86
N VAL A 136 -9.92 1.76 18.03
CA VAL A 136 -11.03 2.65 18.32
C VAL A 136 -11.45 2.41 19.75
N ARG A 137 -11.59 3.48 20.52
CA ARG A 137 -12.13 3.43 21.87
C ARG A 137 -13.61 3.75 21.80
N PHE A 138 -14.45 2.74 22.00
CA PHE A 138 -15.89 2.94 22.10
C PHE A 138 -16.27 3.37 23.52
N SER A 139 -17.30 4.20 23.61
CA SER A 139 -17.90 4.60 24.87
C SER A 139 -19.08 3.68 25.16
N PRO A 140 -19.26 3.18 26.40
CA PRO A 140 -20.49 2.49 26.76
C PRO A 140 -21.67 3.46 26.71
N ARG A 141 -22.88 2.90 26.62
CA ARG A 141 -24.13 3.65 26.80
C ARG A 141 -24.19 4.23 28.21
N ALA A 142 -24.61 5.49 28.31
CA ALA A 142 -24.61 6.24 29.58
C ALA A 142 -25.96 6.13 30.31
N GLU A 143 -26.99 5.69 29.61
CA GLU A 143 -28.35 5.60 30.12
C GLU A 143 -28.47 4.50 31.19
N PRO A 144 -29.25 4.70 32.27
CA PRO A 144 -29.29 3.78 33.42
C PRO A 144 -29.64 2.32 33.06
N GLU A 145 -30.44 2.11 32.03
CA GLU A 145 -30.84 0.79 31.53
C GLU A 145 -29.67 -0.02 30.96
N TRP A 146 -28.56 0.62 30.58
CA TRP A 146 -27.33 -0.01 30.10
C TRP A 146 -26.26 -0.19 31.19
N SER A 147 -26.59 0.10 32.44
CA SER A 147 -25.65 -0.02 33.56
C SER A 147 -25.29 -1.49 33.88
N GLU A 148 -24.08 -1.69 34.39
CA GLU A 148 -23.63 -3.02 34.86
C GLU A 148 -24.56 -3.59 35.94
N ALA A 149 -25.05 -2.74 36.85
CA ALA A 149 -25.99 -3.14 37.90
C ALA A 149 -27.32 -3.66 37.32
N ARG A 150 -27.87 -2.97 36.31
CA ARG A 150 -29.11 -3.40 35.64
C ARG A 150 -28.92 -4.72 34.92
N ALA A 151 -27.84 -4.85 34.14
CA ALA A 151 -27.53 -6.10 33.44
C ALA A 151 -27.33 -7.27 34.42
N ALA A 152 -26.60 -7.07 35.52
CA ALA A 152 -26.40 -8.09 36.54
C ALA A 152 -27.73 -8.51 37.21
N ALA A 153 -28.60 -7.55 37.54
CA ALA A 153 -29.91 -7.82 38.13
C ALA A 153 -30.81 -8.62 37.17
N THR A 154 -30.90 -8.22 35.90
CA THR A 154 -31.72 -8.94 34.90
C THR A 154 -31.18 -10.33 34.61
N LEU A 155 -29.86 -10.54 34.61
CA LEU A 155 -29.27 -11.86 34.42
C LEU A 155 -29.61 -12.83 35.57
N ALA A 156 -29.63 -12.31 36.80
CA ALA A 156 -29.94 -13.05 38.02
C ALA A 156 -31.44 -13.31 38.22
N ASP A 157 -32.31 -12.51 37.61
CA ASP A 157 -33.77 -12.66 37.70
C ASP A 157 -34.23 -13.94 36.98
N THR A 158 -34.66 -14.94 37.74
CA THR A 158 -35.18 -16.21 37.21
C THR A 158 -36.55 -16.08 36.56
N ASN A 159 -37.27 -14.98 36.81
CA ASN A 159 -38.56 -14.69 36.16
C ASN A 159 -38.38 -13.95 34.82
N ALA A 160 -37.20 -13.43 34.53
CA ALA A 160 -36.91 -12.81 33.25
C ALA A 160 -36.85 -13.85 32.12
N THR A 161 -37.29 -13.44 30.93
CA THR A 161 -37.29 -14.33 29.75
C THR A 161 -35.87 -14.76 29.38
N PRO A 162 -35.67 -15.94 28.76
CA PRO A 162 -34.36 -16.37 28.29
C PRO A 162 -33.66 -15.34 27.39
N ALA A 163 -34.43 -14.66 26.52
CA ALA A 163 -33.90 -13.61 25.64
C ALA A 163 -33.43 -12.37 26.42
N ALA A 164 -34.16 -11.95 27.46
CA ALA A 164 -33.76 -10.83 28.31
C ALA A 164 -32.48 -11.16 29.11
N ARG A 165 -32.41 -12.37 29.67
CA ARG A 165 -31.22 -12.85 30.40
C ARG A 165 -30.00 -12.98 29.49
N LEU A 166 -30.17 -13.48 28.26
CA LEU A 166 -29.11 -13.54 27.26
C LEU A 166 -28.59 -12.14 26.89
N ARG A 167 -29.49 -11.18 26.65
CA ARG A 167 -29.11 -9.79 26.36
C ARG A 167 -28.30 -9.20 27.50
N ALA A 168 -28.80 -9.34 28.73
CA ALA A 168 -28.12 -8.86 29.93
C ALA A 168 -26.71 -9.49 30.10
N ALA A 169 -26.55 -10.78 29.78
CA ALA A 169 -25.24 -11.42 29.79
C ALA A 169 -24.28 -10.81 28.75
N LEU A 170 -24.75 -10.53 27.54
CA LEU A 170 -23.94 -9.90 26.48
C LEU A 170 -23.55 -8.47 26.86
N ASP A 171 -24.48 -7.70 27.44
CA ASP A 171 -24.23 -6.32 27.87
C ASP A 171 -23.17 -6.29 29.00
N LEU A 172 -23.31 -7.20 29.98
CA LEU A 172 -22.34 -7.36 31.06
C LEU A 172 -20.96 -7.78 30.55
N ALA A 173 -20.90 -8.73 29.61
CA ALA A 173 -19.66 -9.17 28.99
C ALA A 173 -18.96 -8.02 28.24
N TRP A 174 -19.72 -7.19 27.53
CA TRP A 174 -19.21 -6.03 26.82
C TRP A 174 -18.67 -4.95 27.78
N LEU A 175 -19.43 -4.60 28.82
CA LEU A 175 -19.01 -3.62 29.82
C LEU A 175 -17.69 -4.05 30.50
N ARG A 176 -17.61 -5.31 30.92
CA ARG A 176 -16.39 -5.88 31.53
C ARG A 176 -15.22 -5.93 30.55
N ARG A 177 -15.48 -6.23 29.28
CA ARG A 177 -14.47 -6.14 28.21
C ARG A 177 -13.94 -4.72 28.11
N LEU A 178 -14.81 -3.70 28.10
CA LEU A 178 -14.37 -2.30 28.00
C LEU A 178 -13.57 -1.84 29.23
N GLN A 179 -13.87 -2.37 30.43
CA GLN A 179 -13.07 -2.11 31.63
C GLN A 179 -11.65 -2.69 31.52
N ALA A 180 -11.50 -3.92 30.99
CA ALA A 180 -10.21 -4.58 30.84
C ALA A 180 -9.41 -4.10 29.63
N ASN A 181 -10.08 -3.88 28.49
CA ASN A 181 -9.52 -3.37 27.26
C ASN A 181 -10.58 -2.56 26.49
N PRO A 182 -10.56 -1.21 26.60
CA PRO A 182 -11.57 -0.35 25.98
C PRO A 182 -11.39 -0.19 24.46
N GLN A 183 -10.41 -0.87 23.87
CA GLN A 183 -10.01 -0.67 22.48
C GLN A 183 -10.44 -1.84 21.59
N VAL A 184 -11.18 -1.53 20.53
CA VAL A 184 -11.49 -2.45 19.44
C VAL A 184 -10.54 -2.19 18.28
N GLU A 185 -9.93 -3.24 17.75
CA GLU A 185 -9.10 -3.13 16.56
C GLU A 185 -9.96 -3.06 15.30
N ILE A 186 -9.61 -2.13 14.42
CA ILE A 186 -10.12 -2.05 13.05
C ILE A 186 -8.94 -2.09 12.10
N SER A 187 -9.15 -2.56 10.88
CA SER A 187 -8.04 -2.76 9.95
C SER A 187 -8.37 -2.40 8.51
N ARG A 188 -7.32 -2.17 7.73
CA ARG A 188 -7.39 -1.88 6.30
C ARG A 188 -6.30 -2.65 5.57
N LEU A 189 -6.70 -3.40 4.54
CA LEU A 189 -5.80 -3.97 3.55
C LEU A 189 -5.84 -3.09 2.30
N ARG A 190 -4.66 -2.69 1.79
CA ARG A 190 -4.51 -1.99 0.51
C ARG A 190 -3.70 -2.83 -0.46
N LEU A 191 -4.24 -2.97 -1.67
CA LEU A 191 -3.65 -3.66 -2.82
C LEU A 191 -3.67 -2.68 -4.02
N GLY A 192 -2.64 -1.84 -4.14
CA GLY A 192 -2.60 -0.77 -5.14
C GLY A 192 -3.73 0.26 -4.95
N PRO A 193 -4.64 0.44 -5.93
CA PRO A 193 -5.82 1.31 -5.82
C PRO A 193 -7.01 0.65 -5.12
N VAL A 194 -6.91 -0.64 -4.74
CA VAL A 194 -7.98 -1.38 -4.07
C VAL A 194 -7.77 -1.34 -2.55
N VAL A 195 -8.83 -1.04 -1.81
CA VAL A 195 -8.86 -0.95 -0.36
C VAL A 195 -9.98 -1.85 0.17
N SER A 196 -9.66 -2.76 1.08
CA SER A 196 -10.62 -3.51 1.90
C SER A 196 -10.52 -3.02 3.34
N LEU A 197 -11.58 -2.39 3.83
CA LEU A 197 -11.70 -1.89 5.20
C LEU A 197 -12.51 -2.88 6.04
N HIS A 198 -12.03 -3.21 7.25
CA HIS A 198 -12.68 -4.14 8.16
C HIS A 198 -13.14 -3.40 9.41
N LEU A 199 -14.45 -3.37 9.63
CA LEU A 199 -15.11 -2.65 10.71
C LEU A 199 -15.80 -3.63 11.69
N PRO A 200 -15.96 -3.24 12.96
CA PRO A 200 -16.58 -4.07 13.97
C PRO A 200 -18.11 -3.90 13.94
N GLY A 201 -18.82 -4.85 14.55
CA GLY A 201 -20.26 -4.79 14.78
C GLY A 201 -21.12 -4.61 13.53
N GLU A 202 -22.40 -4.37 13.78
CA GLU A 202 -23.41 -4.07 12.77
C GLU A 202 -23.41 -2.56 12.53
N ALA A 203 -22.38 -2.08 11.83
CA ALA A 203 -22.19 -0.66 11.57
C ALA A 203 -23.19 -0.11 10.54
N PHE A 204 -23.69 1.08 10.80
CA PHE A 204 -24.58 1.86 9.94
C PHE A 204 -23.93 2.25 8.59
N ILE A 205 -24.74 2.35 7.53
CA ILE A 205 -24.28 2.59 6.14
C ILE A 205 -23.45 3.87 5.98
N GLU A 206 -23.71 4.87 6.81
CA GLU A 206 -23.02 6.15 6.87
C GLU A 206 -21.51 5.97 7.06
N TYR A 207 -21.05 4.95 7.80
CA TYR A 207 -19.62 4.70 7.98
C TYR A 207 -18.94 4.20 6.71
N GLN A 208 -19.63 3.37 5.92
CA GLN A 208 -19.14 2.89 4.63
C GLN A 208 -19.12 4.01 3.60
N LEU A 209 -20.19 4.83 3.52
CA LEU A 209 -20.24 5.98 2.63
C LEU A 209 -19.19 7.03 3.01
N TYR A 210 -18.97 7.25 4.32
CA TYR A 210 -17.88 8.08 4.81
C TYR A 210 -16.50 7.54 4.41
N ALA A 211 -16.26 6.24 4.55
CA ALA A 211 -15.01 5.62 4.11
C ALA A 211 -14.75 5.84 2.60
N GLN A 212 -15.79 5.67 1.78
CA GLN A 212 -15.71 5.87 0.33
C GLN A 212 -15.48 7.34 -0.04
N SER A 213 -16.13 8.29 0.65
CA SER A 213 -15.98 9.73 0.36
C SER A 213 -14.57 10.27 0.66
N LEU A 214 -13.83 9.62 1.57
CA LEU A 214 -12.43 9.98 1.85
C LEU A 214 -11.45 9.59 0.74
N ARG A 215 -11.84 8.68 -0.16
CA ARG A 215 -10.98 8.14 -1.23
C ARG A 215 -11.78 7.97 -2.53
N PRO A 216 -12.29 9.05 -3.14
CA PRO A 216 -13.16 8.96 -4.32
C PRO A 216 -12.49 8.32 -5.54
N ASP A 217 -11.15 8.36 -5.61
CA ASP A 217 -10.37 7.77 -6.72
C ASP A 217 -9.93 6.31 -6.48
N ASP A 218 -10.07 5.80 -5.25
CA ASP A 218 -9.73 4.40 -4.93
C ASP A 218 -10.98 3.50 -5.02
N PHE A 219 -10.77 2.21 -5.24
CA PHE A 219 -11.81 1.21 -5.04
C PHE A 219 -11.88 0.86 -3.55
N VAL A 220 -12.90 1.35 -2.84
CA VAL A 220 -13.09 1.08 -1.40
C VAL A 220 -14.22 0.08 -1.19
N ALA A 221 -13.87 -1.11 -0.71
CA ALA A 221 -14.79 -2.13 -0.21
C ALA A 221 -14.74 -2.18 1.31
N VAL A 222 -15.88 -2.41 1.95
CA VAL A 222 -15.99 -2.47 3.41
C VAL A 222 -16.61 -3.80 3.80
N ALA A 223 -15.97 -4.50 4.73
CA ALA A 223 -16.54 -5.64 5.45
C ALA A 223 -16.80 -5.20 6.90
N ALA A 224 -18.06 -5.19 7.31
CA ALA A 224 -18.42 -4.99 8.71
C ALA A 224 -18.51 -6.36 9.43
N TYR A 225 -19.14 -6.39 10.61
CA TYR A 225 -19.36 -7.62 11.40
C TYR A 225 -18.08 -8.32 11.87
N GLY A 226 -16.93 -7.64 11.85
CA GLY A 226 -15.86 -7.98 12.79
C GLY A 226 -16.33 -7.78 14.23
N GLU A 227 -15.55 -8.21 15.24
CA GLU A 227 -15.79 -7.97 16.68
C GLU A 227 -17.24 -7.57 17.03
N SER A 228 -18.10 -8.56 17.28
CA SER A 228 -19.55 -8.34 17.45
C SER A 228 -19.94 -7.78 18.81
N GLY A 229 -18.98 -7.57 19.73
CA GLY A 229 -19.21 -7.01 21.06
C GLY A 229 -20.11 -5.76 21.09
N PRO A 230 -19.85 -4.72 20.27
CA PRO A 230 -20.69 -3.51 20.22
C PRO A 230 -22.16 -3.76 19.87
N GLY A 231 -22.50 -4.90 19.25
CA GLY A 231 -23.79 -5.08 18.60
C GLY A 231 -23.90 -4.13 17.42
N TYR A 232 -24.95 -3.30 17.41
CA TYR A 232 -25.11 -2.24 16.42
C TYR A 232 -24.19 -1.07 16.72
N ILE A 233 -23.68 -0.42 15.68
CA ILE A 233 -22.96 0.84 15.81
C ILE A 233 -23.75 1.89 15.03
N CYS A 234 -24.60 2.60 15.75
CA CYS A 234 -25.43 3.69 15.22
C CYS A 234 -24.59 4.95 14.98
N CYS A 235 -25.13 5.90 14.20
CA CYS A 235 -24.71 7.30 14.32
C CYS A 235 -25.27 7.88 15.63
N ASP A 236 -24.59 8.87 16.21
CA ASP A 236 -24.93 9.45 17.52
C ASP A 236 -26.36 10.03 17.52
N ALA A 237 -26.82 10.60 16.39
CA ALA A 237 -28.19 11.10 16.24
C ALA A 237 -29.26 9.99 16.37
N ALA A 238 -29.02 8.83 15.74
CA ALA A 238 -29.98 7.73 15.73
C ALA A 238 -30.22 7.15 17.13
N LEU A 239 -29.25 7.27 18.05
CA LEU A 239 -29.43 6.85 19.44
C LEU A 239 -30.51 7.66 20.18
N GLY A 240 -30.68 8.94 19.83
CA GLY A 240 -31.72 9.81 20.38
C GLY A 240 -33.05 9.72 19.64
N GLU A 241 -33.02 9.39 18.35
CA GLU A 241 -34.23 9.19 17.53
C GLU A 241 -34.97 7.91 17.96
N GLY A 242 -34.23 6.82 18.21
CA GLY A 242 -34.80 5.52 18.57
C GLY A 242 -35.00 4.60 17.36
N GLY A 243 -35.70 3.48 17.56
CA GLY A 243 -35.79 2.39 16.59
C GLY A 243 -35.14 1.10 17.10
N TYR A 244 -35.12 0.06 16.26
CA TYR A 244 -34.62 -1.25 16.67
C TYR A 244 -33.11 -1.23 16.95
N GLU A 245 -32.34 -0.65 16.05
CA GLU A 245 -30.87 -0.66 16.09
C GLU A 245 -30.31 0.05 17.34
N PRO A 246 -30.81 1.24 17.75
CA PRO A 246 -30.41 1.84 19.03
C PRO A 246 -30.68 0.96 20.25
N THR A 247 -31.73 0.13 20.24
CA THR A 247 -32.00 -0.82 21.35
C THR A 247 -31.02 -2.00 21.38
N MET A 248 -30.26 -2.19 20.31
CA MET A 248 -29.27 -3.25 20.13
C MET A 248 -27.82 -2.72 20.13
N SER A 249 -27.62 -1.42 20.35
CA SER A 249 -26.30 -0.79 20.33
C SER A 249 -25.73 -0.65 21.74
N ARG A 250 -24.65 -1.39 22.02
CA ARG A 250 -23.95 -1.37 23.32
C ARG A 250 -22.96 -0.23 23.45
N VAL A 251 -22.87 0.62 22.44
CA VAL A 251 -21.94 1.76 22.38
C VAL A 251 -22.72 3.06 22.27
N GLY A 252 -22.34 4.06 23.05
CA GLY A 252 -22.95 5.39 23.07
C GLY A 252 -22.01 6.48 22.56
N PRO A 253 -22.46 7.74 22.51
CA PRO A 253 -21.61 8.85 22.08
C PRO A 253 -20.36 9.00 22.97
N PRO A 254 -19.22 9.51 22.44
CA PRO A 254 -18.99 9.93 21.06
C PRO A 254 -18.40 8.80 20.17
N SER A 255 -19.02 7.61 20.19
CA SER A 255 -18.53 6.44 19.43
C SER A 255 -18.54 6.64 17.92
N GLU A 256 -19.49 7.41 17.37
CA GLU A 256 -19.51 7.74 15.94
C GLU A 256 -18.24 8.50 15.54
N PHE A 257 -17.92 9.56 16.29
CA PHE A 257 -16.71 10.34 16.06
C PHE A 257 -15.46 9.47 16.17
N ALA A 258 -15.38 8.62 17.20
CA ALA A 258 -14.22 7.75 17.43
C ALA A 258 -14.01 6.76 16.26
N LEU A 259 -15.09 6.18 15.73
CA LEU A 259 -15.04 5.26 14.59
C LEU A 259 -14.69 5.99 13.30
N LYS A 260 -15.36 7.12 12.98
CA LYS A 260 -15.02 7.95 11.82
C LYS A 260 -13.57 8.41 11.85
N ALA A 261 -13.05 8.84 13.00
CA ALA A 261 -11.65 9.20 13.16
C ALA A 261 -10.70 8.00 12.94
N GLY A 262 -11.08 6.80 13.39
CA GLY A 262 -10.35 5.56 13.13
C GLY A 262 -10.30 5.21 11.64
N ILE A 263 -11.43 5.29 10.96
CA ILE A 263 -11.57 5.10 9.51
C ILE A 263 -10.67 6.10 8.78
N ALA A 264 -10.76 7.39 9.12
CA ALA A 264 -9.94 8.43 8.51
C ALA A 264 -8.44 8.18 8.70
N ARG A 265 -7.99 7.76 9.88
CA ARG A 265 -6.58 7.38 10.11
C ARG A 265 -6.13 6.19 9.25
N LEU A 266 -6.99 5.19 9.07
CA LEU A 266 -6.68 4.04 8.22
C LEU A 266 -6.69 4.38 6.74
N LEU A 267 -7.57 5.28 6.30
CA LEU A 267 -7.70 5.65 4.89
C LEU A 267 -6.83 6.83 4.48
N ALA A 268 -6.30 7.57 5.45
CA ALA A 268 -5.31 8.61 5.20
C ALA A 268 -4.22 8.06 4.28
N PRO A 269 -3.78 8.86 3.29
CA PRO A 269 -2.58 8.55 2.53
C PRO A 269 -1.49 8.20 3.52
N VAL A 270 -0.64 7.23 3.17
CA VAL A 270 0.59 7.08 3.92
C VAL A 270 1.35 8.38 3.71
N ASP A 271 1.31 9.27 4.69
CA ASP A 271 2.13 10.44 4.67
C ASP A 271 3.57 10.02 4.95
N ARG A 272 4.22 9.42 3.93
CA ARG A 272 5.68 9.27 3.89
C ARG A 272 6.35 10.65 3.81
N THR A 273 5.58 11.73 3.67
CA THR A 273 6.01 13.13 3.72
C THR A 273 5.78 13.78 5.09
N GLN A 274 5.46 12.99 6.13
CA GLN A 274 5.83 13.29 7.51
C GLN A 274 6.96 12.35 7.93
N ALA A 275 7.94 12.13 7.04
CA ALA A 275 9.22 11.57 7.43
C ALA A 275 9.76 12.36 8.63
N TRP A 276 10.13 11.64 9.68
CA TRP A 276 10.81 12.22 10.83
C TRP A 276 12.02 13.02 10.32
N PHE A 277 12.01 14.32 10.60
CA PHE A 277 13.18 15.15 10.39
C PHE A 277 14.10 14.92 11.59
N GLN A 278 15.19 14.20 11.36
CA GLN A 278 16.30 14.08 12.30
C GLN A 278 17.20 15.33 12.09
N PRO A 279 17.18 16.35 12.97
CA PRO A 279 18.17 17.43 12.91
C PRO A 279 19.63 16.90 12.91
N ASP A 280 19.93 15.98 13.82
CA ASP A 280 21.20 15.29 14.03
C ASP A 280 21.30 13.98 13.23
N LYS A 281 21.76 14.10 12.00
CA LYS A 281 21.86 12.99 11.03
C LYS A 281 23.07 12.08 11.29
N GLN A 282 23.68 12.18 12.47
CA GLN A 282 24.78 11.33 12.92
C GLN A 282 24.30 10.24 13.90
N HIS A 283 23.13 10.42 14.52
CA HIS A 283 22.52 9.39 15.37
C HIS A 283 21.74 8.36 14.53
N LEU A 284 22.48 7.46 13.91
CA LEU A 284 21.95 6.48 12.95
C LEU A 284 21.07 5.39 13.59
N LEU A 285 21.31 5.08 14.87
CA LEU A 285 20.62 3.99 15.61
C LEU A 285 19.47 4.48 16.47
N LEU A 286 18.70 5.45 15.97
CA LEU A 286 17.45 5.92 16.56
C LEU A 286 16.33 5.80 15.53
N HIS A 287 15.13 5.51 15.98
CA HIS A 287 13.92 5.55 15.16
C HIS A 287 12.77 6.14 15.98
N ARG A 288 11.79 6.73 15.30
CA ARG A 288 10.66 7.40 15.95
C ARG A 288 9.40 6.56 15.78
N ASP A 289 8.72 6.25 16.88
CA ASP A 289 7.45 5.53 16.81
C ASP A 289 6.31 6.43 16.30
N ARG A 290 5.13 5.82 16.11
CA ARG A 290 3.95 6.51 15.59
C ARG A 290 3.41 7.63 16.50
N ARG A 291 3.81 7.66 17.79
CA ARG A 291 3.45 8.71 18.76
C ARG A 291 4.50 9.82 18.79
N GLY A 292 5.61 9.60 18.10
CA GLY A 292 6.70 10.54 18.01
C GLY A 292 7.78 10.38 19.07
N VAL A 293 7.77 9.26 19.79
CA VAL A 293 8.79 8.94 20.79
C VAL A 293 9.99 8.30 20.08
N GLU A 294 11.19 8.75 20.44
CA GLU A 294 12.43 8.18 19.93
C GLU A 294 12.82 6.92 20.70
N HIS A 295 13.26 5.90 19.96
CA HIS A 295 13.65 4.61 20.50
C HIS A 295 14.99 4.17 19.88
N PRO A 296 15.87 3.52 20.64
CA PRO A 296 17.11 2.98 20.10
C PRO A 296 16.84 1.81 19.13
N VAL A 297 17.57 1.79 18.02
CA VAL A 297 17.57 0.67 17.08
C VAL A 297 18.45 -0.43 17.64
N ARG A 298 17.82 -1.48 18.20
CA ARG A 298 18.50 -2.65 18.78
C ARG A 298 18.17 -3.97 18.09
N THR A 299 17.30 -3.93 17.08
CA THR A 299 16.83 -5.12 16.37
C THR A 299 16.82 -4.85 14.87
N ARG A 300 16.94 -5.92 14.07
CA ARG A 300 16.81 -5.83 12.60
C ARG A 300 15.48 -5.21 12.17
N ARG A 301 14.38 -5.52 12.87
CA ARG A 301 13.07 -4.92 12.59
C ARG A 301 13.06 -3.41 12.80
N ALA A 302 13.66 -2.92 13.89
CA ALA A 302 13.78 -1.49 14.15
C ALA A 302 14.70 -0.81 13.14
N TRP A 303 15.75 -1.51 12.67
CA TRP A 303 16.61 -1.04 11.60
C TRP A 303 15.88 -0.90 10.28
N GLU A 304 15.08 -1.89 9.88
CA GLU A 304 14.25 -1.78 8.66
C GLU A 304 13.28 -0.60 8.72
N GLN A 305 12.75 -0.28 9.90
CA GLN A 305 11.95 0.93 10.08
C GLN A 305 12.77 2.20 9.86
N ARG A 306 13.94 2.32 10.51
CA ARG A 306 14.84 3.47 10.35
C ARG A 306 15.32 3.63 8.91
N ARG A 307 15.68 2.52 8.25
CA ARG A 307 16.02 2.48 6.83
C ARG A 307 14.88 3.02 5.97
N GLY A 308 13.64 2.63 6.25
CA GLY A 308 12.45 3.16 5.58
C GLY A 308 12.27 4.67 5.76
N GLU A 309 12.57 5.21 6.95
CA GLU A 309 12.52 6.65 7.23
C GLU A 309 13.57 7.42 6.42
N ILE A 310 14.81 6.92 6.35
CA ILE A 310 15.90 7.53 5.57
C ILE A 310 15.56 7.53 4.08
N LEU A 311 15.08 6.41 3.54
CA LEU A 311 14.66 6.34 2.13
C LEU A 311 13.50 7.30 1.83
N ALA A 312 12.55 7.43 2.75
CA ALA A 312 11.48 8.41 2.63
C ALA A 312 12.03 9.84 2.58
N ALA A 313 13.00 10.18 3.43
CA ALA A 313 13.68 11.47 3.42
C ALA A 313 14.44 11.74 2.11
N MET A 314 15.18 10.77 1.59
CA MET A 314 15.83 10.86 0.26
C MET A 314 14.81 11.15 -0.84
N MET A 315 13.69 10.42 -0.87
CA MET A 315 12.61 10.62 -1.85
C MET A 315 11.90 11.99 -1.73
N ARG A 316 11.94 12.67 -0.59
CA ARG A 316 11.41 14.05 -0.49
C ARG A 316 12.24 15.04 -1.31
N VAL A 317 13.55 14.79 -1.43
CA VAL A 317 14.48 15.65 -2.17
C VAL A 317 14.55 15.20 -3.62
N MET A 318 14.80 13.92 -3.87
CA MET A 318 14.98 13.36 -5.21
C MET A 318 13.65 13.17 -5.96
N GLY A 319 12.52 13.10 -5.24
CA GLY A 319 11.26 12.62 -5.79
C GLY A 319 11.08 11.13 -5.55
N ALA A 320 9.84 10.66 -5.56
CA ALA A 320 9.57 9.22 -5.59
C ALA A 320 9.88 8.68 -6.99
N PRO A 321 10.40 7.44 -7.11
CA PRO A 321 10.44 6.78 -8.40
C PRO A 321 9.00 6.61 -8.91
N PRO A 322 8.76 6.70 -10.23
CA PRO A 322 7.43 6.44 -10.78
C PRO A 322 6.96 5.03 -10.36
N PRO A 323 5.64 4.81 -10.23
CA PRO A 323 5.09 3.49 -9.89
C PRO A 323 5.60 2.46 -10.91
N ALA A 324 6.52 1.60 -10.50
CA ALA A 324 7.28 0.79 -11.43
C ALA A 324 6.35 -0.10 -12.28
N ARG A 325 6.45 0.07 -13.60
CA ARG A 325 5.91 -0.84 -14.60
C ARG A 325 7.08 -1.56 -15.27
N TYR A 326 7.56 -2.65 -14.68
CA TYR A 326 8.23 -3.69 -15.46
C TYR A 326 7.77 -5.06 -15.00
N ARG A 327 7.11 -5.78 -15.90
CA ARG A 327 6.91 -7.23 -15.84
C ARG A 327 7.58 -7.79 -17.08
N GLY A 328 8.56 -8.67 -16.91
CA GLY A 328 9.28 -9.31 -18.03
C GLY A 328 10.79 -9.10 -18.01
N ALA A 329 11.49 -9.80 -18.90
CA ALA A 329 12.94 -9.68 -19.08
C ALA A 329 13.31 -8.25 -19.55
N PRO A 330 14.52 -7.76 -19.21
CA PRO A 330 15.03 -6.50 -19.72
C PRO A 330 14.99 -6.47 -21.26
N VAL A 331 14.48 -5.38 -21.83
CA VAL A 331 14.50 -5.18 -23.29
C VAL A 331 15.82 -4.50 -23.64
N VAL A 332 16.73 -5.27 -24.23
CA VAL A 332 18.07 -4.84 -24.64
C VAL A 332 18.18 -4.91 -26.15
N GLU A 333 18.78 -3.90 -26.75
CA GLU A 333 19.12 -3.85 -28.17
C GLU A 333 20.63 -3.66 -28.31
N VAL A 334 21.28 -4.53 -29.08
CA VAL A 334 22.70 -4.43 -29.40
C VAL A 334 22.83 -3.61 -30.68
N LEU A 335 23.52 -2.48 -30.60
CA LEU A 335 23.75 -1.57 -31.71
C LEU A 335 25.07 -1.85 -32.43
N GLU A 336 26.04 -2.41 -31.70
CA GLU A 336 27.39 -2.67 -32.18
C GLU A 336 28.04 -3.74 -31.31
N GLU A 337 28.87 -4.60 -31.90
CA GLU A 337 29.69 -5.59 -31.19
C GLU A 337 31.12 -5.54 -31.76
N VAL A 338 32.11 -5.41 -30.88
CA VAL A 338 33.53 -5.47 -31.20
C VAL A 338 34.16 -6.56 -30.34
N ARG A 339 34.81 -7.53 -30.99
CA ARG A 339 35.55 -8.60 -30.31
C ARG A 339 37.02 -8.22 -30.22
N GLU A 340 37.50 -8.05 -29.01
CA GLU A 340 38.91 -7.81 -28.70
C GLU A 340 39.52 -9.08 -28.08
N ALA A 341 40.84 -9.11 -27.91
CA ALA A 341 41.55 -10.31 -27.44
C ALA A 341 41.07 -10.83 -26.07
N ALA A 342 40.67 -9.94 -25.15
CA ALA A 342 40.26 -10.32 -23.79
C ALA A 342 38.76 -10.11 -23.51
N VAL A 343 38.06 -9.30 -24.32
CA VAL A 343 36.71 -8.81 -24.03
C VAL A 343 35.92 -8.67 -25.32
N THR A 344 34.65 -9.08 -25.30
CA THR A 344 33.64 -8.66 -26.27
C THR A 344 32.95 -7.41 -25.74
N ARG A 345 33.12 -6.28 -26.43
CA ARG A 345 32.46 -5.01 -26.09
C ARG A 345 31.26 -4.79 -27.00
N ARG A 346 30.10 -4.54 -26.39
CA ARG A 346 28.82 -4.30 -27.08
C ARG A 346 28.31 -2.91 -26.74
N ARG A 347 27.98 -2.11 -27.76
CA ARG A 347 27.17 -0.91 -27.57
C ARG A 347 25.73 -1.35 -27.51
N ILE A 348 25.06 -1.08 -26.40
CA ILE A 348 23.68 -1.47 -26.19
C ILE A 348 22.82 -0.27 -25.84
N THR A 349 21.52 -0.40 -26.04
CA THR A 349 20.54 0.40 -25.32
C THR A 349 19.60 -0.52 -24.57
N TYR A 350 19.15 -0.12 -23.38
CA TYR A 350 18.16 -0.86 -22.62
C TYR A 350 17.00 0.04 -22.23
N ARG A 351 15.80 -0.54 -22.17
CA ARG A 351 14.60 0.20 -21.81
C ARG A 351 14.46 0.35 -20.29
N SER A 352 14.31 1.59 -19.84
CA SER A 352 13.99 2.00 -18.47
C SER A 352 12.47 1.87 -18.19
N PRO A 353 12.02 1.72 -16.92
CA PRO A 353 10.60 1.59 -16.56
C PRO A 353 9.61 2.65 -17.02
N ASP A 354 10.09 3.81 -17.38
CA ASP A 354 9.33 4.90 -17.99
C ASP A 354 9.22 4.79 -19.52
N GLY A 355 9.76 3.73 -20.12
CA GLY A 355 9.73 3.47 -21.55
C GLY A 355 10.91 4.08 -22.32
N ASP A 356 11.69 4.93 -21.68
CA ASP A 356 12.87 5.59 -22.24
C ASP A 356 14.03 4.60 -22.49
N ARG A 357 14.94 4.92 -23.41
CA ARG A 357 16.08 4.05 -23.76
C ARG A 357 17.40 4.65 -23.27
N VAL A 358 18.13 3.88 -22.47
CA VAL A 358 19.41 4.30 -21.89
C VAL A 358 20.55 3.63 -22.67
N PRO A 359 21.48 4.41 -23.27
CA PRO A 359 22.65 3.86 -23.93
C PRO A 359 23.71 3.41 -22.91
N ALA A 360 24.42 2.34 -23.24
CA ALA A 360 25.44 1.75 -22.40
C ALA A 360 26.48 0.95 -23.19
N TRP A 361 27.64 0.75 -22.58
CA TRP A 361 28.61 -0.26 -22.99
C TRP A 361 28.49 -1.49 -22.11
N LEU A 362 28.33 -2.67 -22.72
CA LEU A 362 28.42 -3.96 -22.07
C LEU A 362 29.74 -4.64 -22.47
N LEU A 363 30.59 -4.94 -21.50
CA LEU A 363 31.87 -5.59 -21.68
C LEU A 363 31.80 -6.98 -21.06
N VAL A 364 31.91 -8.01 -21.89
CA VAL A 364 31.85 -9.42 -21.50
C VAL A 364 33.23 -10.05 -21.72
N PRO A 365 33.87 -10.65 -20.71
CA PRO A 365 35.13 -11.37 -20.90
C PRO A 365 35.00 -12.44 -21.98
N ALA A 366 36.01 -12.57 -22.86
CA ALA A 366 35.93 -13.44 -24.04
C ALA A 366 35.81 -14.93 -23.68
N ASP A 367 36.52 -15.38 -22.63
CA ASP A 367 36.65 -16.79 -22.25
C ASP A 367 36.03 -17.07 -20.87
N LEU A 368 34.70 -17.02 -20.78
CA LEU A 368 33.98 -17.38 -19.55
C LEU A 368 33.67 -18.89 -19.49
N ALA A 369 34.27 -19.58 -18.51
CA ALA A 369 33.99 -20.99 -18.23
C ALA A 369 32.67 -21.20 -17.44
N ALA A 370 32.19 -20.17 -16.75
CA ALA A 370 30.98 -20.17 -15.95
C ALA A 370 30.47 -18.72 -15.77
N PRO A 371 29.21 -18.52 -15.33
CA PRO A 371 28.70 -17.18 -15.02
C PRO A 371 29.61 -16.41 -14.05
N ALA A 372 29.99 -15.20 -14.45
CA ALA A 372 30.94 -14.34 -13.77
C ALA A 372 30.24 -13.35 -12.83
N PRO A 373 30.96 -12.81 -11.82
CA PRO A 373 30.47 -11.64 -11.10
C PRO A 373 30.33 -10.46 -12.07
N ALA A 374 29.38 -9.57 -11.78
CA ALA A 374 29.13 -8.40 -12.61
C ALA A 374 29.25 -7.10 -11.84
N VAL A 375 29.56 -6.02 -12.57
CA VAL A 375 29.74 -4.70 -12.01
C VAL A 375 29.07 -3.64 -12.88
N LEU A 376 28.25 -2.80 -12.25
CA LEU A 376 27.76 -1.59 -12.86
C LEU A 376 28.78 -0.46 -12.67
N CYS A 377 29.28 0.10 -13.77
CA CYS A 377 30.35 1.09 -13.80
C CYS A 377 29.79 2.47 -14.15
N LEU A 378 29.59 3.32 -13.15
CA LEU A 378 28.94 4.63 -13.30
C LEU A 378 29.96 5.73 -13.51
N HIS A 379 29.86 6.51 -14.58
CA HIS A 379 30.83 7.56 -14.94
C HIS A 379 30.71 8.83 -14.07
N GLN A 380 31.81 9.59 -13.99
CA GLN A 380 31.90 10.93 -13.41
C GLN A 380 31.26 12.02 -14.31
N THR A 381 31.24 13.28 -13.84
CA THR A 381 30.78 14.43 -14.64
C THR A 381 31.76 14.71 -15.78
N THR A 382 31.58 14.04 -16.91
CA THR A 382 32.48 14.08 -18.08
C THR A 382 31.66 14.07 -19.37
N PRO A 383 31.90 14.96 -20.36
CA PRO A 383 31.11 14.99 -21.59
C PRO A 383 31.01 13.63 -22.32
N PRO A 384 32.07 12.80 -22.41
CA PRO A 384 32.00 11.46 -23.02
C PRO A 384 31.12 10.44 -22.29
N GLY A 385 30.70 10.70 -21.04
CA GLY A 385 29.84 9.80 -20.27
C GLY A 385 30.42 8.39 -20.12
N LYS A 386 29.64 7.38 -20.52
CA LYS A 386 29.95 5.94 -20.46
C LYS A 386 31.22 5.53 -21.21
N ASP A 387 31.70 6.34 -22.16
CA ASP A 387 32.86 5.99 -22.98
C ASP A 387 34.16 5.99 -22.16
N GLU A 388 34.25 6.85 -21.14
CA GLU A 388 35.43 6.93 -20.27
C GLU A 388 35.62 5.67 -19.41
N PRO A 389 34.65 5.19 -18.60
CA PRO A 389 34.81 3.93 -17.88
C PRO A 389 34.99 2.71 -18.81
N ALA A 390 34.46 2.75 -20.02
CA ALA A 390 34.63 1.70 -21.03
C ALA A 390 36.02 1.69 -21.71
N GLY A 391 36.89 2.64 -21.39
CA GLY A 391 38.26 2.71 -21.93
C GLY A 391 38.37 3.32 -23.34
N LEU A 392 37.34 4.03 -23.79
CA LEU A 392 37.25 4.58 -25.15
C LEU A 392 37.63 6.06 -25.23
N SER A 393 37.70 6.74 -24.10
CA SER A 393 38.04 8.17 -24.01
C SER A 393 38.57 8.54 -22.63
N GLY A 394 38.97 9.79 -22.44
CA GLY A 394 39.29 10.34 -21.13
C GLY A 394 40.55 9.74 -20.49
N HIS A 395 40.59 9.72 -19.16
CA HIS A 395 41.80 9.38 -18.41
C HIS A 395 41.94 7.87 -18.16
N PRO A 396 43.11 7.26 -18.43
CA PRO A 396 43.32 5.81 -18.25
C PRO A 396 43.01 5.28 -16.84
N ASN A 397 43.20 6.08 -15.80
CA ASN A 397 42.90 5.69 -14.41
C ASN A 397 41.40 5.66 -14.08
N LEU A 398 40.53 6.06 -15.02
CA LEU A 398 39.07 6.00 -14.90
C LEU A 398 38.47 4.93 -15.82
N HIS A 399 39.27 4.11 -16.49
CA HIS A 399 38.83 3.04 -17.40
C HIS A 399 38.39 1.76 -16.65
N TYR A 400 37.77 1.91 -15.49
CA TYR A 400 37.53 0.78 -14.56
C TYR A 400 36.55 -0.27 -15.10
N ALA A 401 35.68 0.03 -16.07
CA ALA A 401 34.86 -1.02 -16.70
C ALA A 401 35.72 -1.92 -17.60
N ALA A 402 36.63 -1.34 -18.39
CA ALA A 402 37.57 -2.09 -19.21
C ALA A 402 38.53 -2.93 -18.36
N GLU A 403 39.07 -2.35 -17.29
CA GLU A 403 39.99 -3.06 -16.38
C GLU A 403 39.30 -4.23 -15.67
N LEU A 404 38.07 -4.05 -15.17
CA LEU A 404 37.31 -5.12 -14.52
C LEU A 404 36.93 -6.22 -15.52
N ALA A 405 36.56 -5.86 -16.74
CA ALA A 405 36.27 -6.83 -17.80
C ALA A 405 37.49 -7.68 -18.17
N ALA A 406 38.66 -7.07 -18.33
CA ALA A 406 39.91 -7.78 -18.57
C ALA A 406 40.30 -8.73 -17.42
N ARG A 407 39.73 -8.55 -16.22
CA ARG A 407 39.94 -9.39 -15.04
C ARG A 407 38.81 -10.40 -14.80
N GLY A 408 37.94 -10.61 -15.78
CA GLY A 408 36.91 -11.66 -15.73
C GLY A 408 35.58 -11.24 -15.11
N TRP A 409 35.30 -9.94 -14.98
CA TRP A 409 33.98 -9.44 -14.55
C TRP A 409 33.14 -9.03 -15.75
N VAL A 410 31.83 -9.25 -15.73
CA VAL A 410 30.94 -8.62 -16.71
C VAL A 410 30.70 -7.18 -16.28
N ALA A 411 31.09 -6.20 -17.11
CA ALA A 411 30.96 -4.79 -16.78
C ALA A 411 29.90 -4.10 -17.66
N LEU A 412 29.03 -3.31 -17.06
CA LEU A 412 28.05 -2.48 -17.77
C LEU A 412 28.27 -1.01 -17.39
N ALA A 413 28.47 -0.14 -18.38
CA ALA A 413 28.65 1.29 -18.19
C ALA A 413 27.54 2.08 -18.91
N PRO A 414 26.49 2.52 -18.20
CA PRO A 414 25.42 3.34 -18.78
C PRO A 414 25.71 4.84 -18.69
N ASP A 415 25.09 5.62 -19.57
CA ASP A 415 25.06 7.08 -19.43
C ASP A 415 24.06 7.55 -18.36
N TYR A 416 24.47 8.59 -17.64
CA TYR A 416 23.61 9.40 -16.78
C TYR A 416 22.81 10.42 -17.61
N PRO A 417 21.60 10.84 -17.21
CA PRO A 417 20.80 11.81 -17.95
C PRO A 417 21.61 13.02 -18.45
N ASN A 418 21.59 13.22 -19.78
CA ASN A 418 22.25 14.32 -20.50
C ASN A 418 23.78 14.28 -20.54
N PHE A 419 24.39 13.10 -20.41
CA PHE A 419 25.81 12.84 -20.67
C PHE A 419 25.98 11.86 -21.83
N GLY A 420 27.19 11.77 -22.38
CA GLY A 420 27.50 10.89 -23.50
C GLY A 420 26.56 11.13 -24.69
N ASP A 421 25.99 10.06 -25.24
CA ASP A 421 24.97 10.12 -26.29
C ASP A 421 23.53 10.11 -25.76
N TYR A 422 23.35 10.06 -24.44
CA TYR A 422 22.02 10.07 -23.82
C TYR A 422 21.45 11.49 -23.70
N ARG A 423 20.24 11.68 -24.23
CA ARG A 423 19.46 12.93 -24.10
C ARG A 423 18.11 12.60 -23.51
N ALA A 424 17.84 13.14 -22.31
CA ALA A 424 16.60 12.85 -21.58
C ALA A 424 16.11 14.05 -20.79
N ASP A 425 14.85 14.42 -21.01
CA ASP A 425 14.13 15.35 -20.15
C ASP A 425 13.44 14.56 -19.03
N ALA A 426 14.11 14.46 -17.88
CA ALA A 426 13.59 13.78 -16.71
C ALA A 426 12.23 14.38 -16.25
N TYR A 427 12.02 15.68 -16.42
CA TYR A 427 10.82 16.36 -15.92
C TYR A 427 9.61 16.10 -16.83
N ALA A 428 9.82 16.08 -18.16
CA ALA A 428 8.80 15.65 -19.10
C ALA A 428 8.37 14.19 -18.86
N LEU A 429 9.28 13.35 -18.35
CA LEU A 429 9.02 11.97 -17.94
C LEU A 429 8.37 11.85 -16.54
N GLY A 430 8.03 12.98 -15.89
CA GLY A 430 7.34 13.01 -14.60
C GLY A 430 8.23 12.86 -13.38
N TYR A 431 9.56 12.93 -13.52
CA TYR A 431 10.48 12.90 -12.39
C TYR A 431 10.61 14.28 -11.74
N ALA A 432 10.84 14.29 -10.43
CA ALA A 432 11.13 15.53 -9.71
C ALA A 432 12.60 15.94 -9.76
N SER A 433 13.49 15.07 -10.25
CA SER A 433 14.93 15.29 -10.31
C SER A 433 15.56 14.36 -11.35
N ALA A 434 16.65 14.82 -11.99
CA ALA A 434 17.48 13.97 -12.82
C ALA A 434 18.18 12.87 -11.97
N THR A 435 18.42 13.13 -10.69
CA THR A 435 18.95 12.13 -9.73
C THR A 435 18.05 10.91 -9.61
N MET A 436 16.74 11.08 -9.41
CA MET A 436 15.82 9.93 -9.32
C MET A 436 15.69 9.20 -10.67
N LYS A 437 15.74 9.93 -11.80
CA LYS A 437 15.80 9.31 -13.13
C LYS A 437 17.07 8.46 -13.29
N GLY A 438 18.23 8.97 -12.87
CA GLY A 438 19.49 8.22 -12.83
C GLY A 438 19.38 6.95 -12.00
N VAL A 439 18.86 7.03 -10.78
CA VAL A 439 18.62 5.86 -9.91
C VAL A 439 17.74 4.81 -10.61
N VAL A 440 16.66 5.23 -11.27
CA VAL A 440 15.78 4.29 -12.00
C VAL A 440 16.50 3.65 -13.20
N ASN A 441 17.27 4.43 -13.97
CA ASN A 441 18.09 3.92 -15.06
C ASN A 441 19.13 2.90 -14.58
N HIS A 442 19.76 3.14 -13.44
CA HIS A 442 20.76 2.24 -12.85
C HIS A 442 20.12 0.95 -12.32
N ARG A 443 18.90 1.00 -11.76
CA ARG A 443 18.15 -0.20 -11.37
C ARG A 443 17.75 -1.08 -12.55
N ALA A 444 17.41 -0.45 -13.68
CA ALA A 444 17.20 -1.15 -14.94
C ALA A 444 18.51 -1.78 -15.45
N ALA A 445 19.64 -1.10 -15.32
CA ALA A 445 20.97 -1.65 -15.65
C ALA A 445 21.30 -2.90 -14.80
N VAL A 446 21.00 -2.88 -13.50
CA VAL A 446 21.14 -4.07 -12.64
C VAL A 446 20.23 -5.21 -13.10
N ALA A 447 19.02 -4.90 -13.57
CA ALA A 447 18.14 -5.91 -14.14
C ALA A 447 18.69 -6.50 -15.44
N VAL A 448 19.31 -5.68 -16.30
CA VAL A 448 20.04 -6.14 -17.49
C VAL A 448 21.13 -7.12 -17.10
N LEU A 449 22.04 -6.72 -16.19
CA LEU A 449 23.12 -7.60 -15.71
C LEU A 449 22.58 -8.92 -15.15
N ALA A 450 21.57 -8.87 -14.27
CA ALA A 450 20.99 -10.06 -13.66
C ALA A 450 20.28 -11.00 -14.65
N GLY A 451 19.94 -10.51 -15.85
CA GLY A 451 19.30 -11.28 -16.92
C GLY A 451 20.27 -11.87 -17.93
N LEU A 452 21.57 -11.57 -17.86
CA LEU A 452 22.57 -12.10 -18.77
C LEU A 452 22.97 -13.53 -18.37
N PRO A 453 23.04 -14.50 -19.31
CA PRO A 453 23.52 -15.85 -19.00
C PRO A 453 24.99 -15.87 -18.56
N GLU A 454 25.78 -14.86 -18.94
CA GLU A 454 27.18 -14.71 -18.56
C GLU A 454 27.36 -14.22 -17.10
N VAL A 455 26.28 -13.85 -16.40
CA VAL A 455 26.32 -13.21 -15.08
C VAL A 455 25.73 -14.10 -14.00
N ASP A 456 26.47 -14.24 -12.89
CA ASP A 456 25.91 -14.72 -11.64
C ASP A 456 25.11 -13.59 -10.97
N ALA A 457 23.79 -13.67 -11.04
CA ALA A 457 22.86 -12.67 -10.52
C ALA A 457 22.98 -12.45 -8.99
N ALA A 458 23.61 -13.37 -8.25
CA ALA A 458 23.88 -13.21 -6.82
C ALA A 458 25.18 -12.43 -6.52
N ARG A 459 25.97 -12.08 -7.54
CA ARG A 459 27.27 -11.39 -7.42
C ARG A 459 27.34 -10.13 -8.29
N ILE A 460 26.43 -9.20 -8.05
CA ILE A 460 26.40 -7.89 -8.73
C ILE A 460 26.89 -6.79 -7.79
N GLY A 461 27.92 -6.05 -8.21
CA GLY A 461 28.43 -4.85 -7.54
C GLY A 461 28.17 -3.57 -8.34
N VAL A 462 28.48 -2.43 -7.74
CA VAL A 462 28.50 -1.11 -8.40
C VAL A 462 29.77 -0.36 -8.02
N ILE A 463 30.36 0.34 -8.99
CA ILE A 463 31.52 1.21 -8.82
C ILE A 463 31.29 2.54 -9.53
N GLY A 464 31.76 3.64 -8.94
CA GLY A 464 31.80 4.92 -9.63
C GLY A 464 32.68 5.97 -8.98
N HIS A 465 33.00 7.00 -9.77
CA HIS A 465 33.80 8.15 -9.36
C HIS A 465 33.00 9.45 -9.45
N SER A 466 33.14 10.36 -8.47
CA SER A 466 32.46 11.67 -8.43
C SER A 466 30.93 11.55 -8.63
N LEU A 467 30.37 11.98 -9.79
CA LEU A 467 28.97 11.72 -10.19
C LEU A 467 28.58 10.25 -10.03
N GLY A 468 29.38 9.34 -10.60
CA GLY A 468 29.18 7.91 -10.45
C GLY A 468 29.34 7.44 -9.01
N GLY A 469 30.18 8.12 -8.22
CA GLY A 469 30.46 7.77 -6.83
C GLY A 469 29.25 7.93 -5.91
N HIS A 470 28.52 9.04 -5.96
CA HIS A 470 27.26 9.11 -5.19
C HIS A 470 26.13 8.33 -5.85
N ASN A 471 26.09 8.21 -7.19
CA ASN A 471 25.04 7.40 -7.82
C ASN A 471 25.19 5.92 -7.46
N ALA A 472 26.40 5.43 -7.20
CA ALA A 472 26.64 4.10 -6.63
C ALA A 472 25.98 3.94 -5.26
N LEU A 473 26.12 4.94 -4.37
CA LEU A 473 25.47 4.96 -3.06
C LEU A 473 23.95 5.08 -3.16
N PHE A 474 23.44 5.97 -4.01
CA PHE A 474 22.01 6.14 -4.22
C PHE A 474 21.39 4.88 -4.79
N LEU A 475 22.01 4.24 -5.80
CA LEU A 475 21.55 2.96 -6.32
C LEU A 475 21.48 1.92 -5.21
N ALA A 476 22.55 1.75 -4.43
CA ALA A 476 22.60 0.77 -3.35
C ALA A 476 21.50 0.98 -2.30
N ALA A 477 21.12 2.23 -2.01
CA ALA A 477 20.01 2.53 -1.13
C ALA A 477 18.65 2.00 -1.68
N PHE A 478 18.46 2.02 -3.01
CA PHE A 478 17.20 1.64 -3.66
C PHE A 478 17.19 0.23 -4.31
N GLU A 479 18.33 -0.46 -4.36
CA GLU A 479 18.49 -1.71 -5.10
C GLU A 479 19.14 -2.82 -4.25
N PRO A 480 18.33 -3.71 -3.64
CA PRO A 480 18.84 -4.73 -2.72
C PRO A 480 19.66 -5.84 -3.41
N ARG A 481 19.64 -5.92 -4.75
CA ARG A 481 20.47 -6.89 -5.51
C ARG A 481 21.95 -6.51 -5.54
N VAL A 482 22.31 -5.26 -5.26
CA VAL A 482 23.71 -4.83 -5.20
C VAL A 482 24.37 -5.40 -3.93
N ARG A 483 25.47 -6.14 -4.11
CA ARG A 483 26.18 -6.85 -3.03
C ARG A 483 27.48 -6.19 -2.60
N ALA A 484 28.03 -5.32 -3.45
CA ALA A 484 29.24 -4.54 -3.17
C ALA A 484 29.11 -3.15 -3.78
N VAL A 485 29.58 -2.13 -3.07
CA VAL A 485 29.50 -0.73 -3.48
C VAL A 485 30.87 -0.09 -3.34
N VAL A 486 31.41 0.45 -4.43
CA VAL A 486 32.65 1.22 -4.45
C VAL A 486 32.32 2.66 -4.85
N THR A 487 32.61 3.60 -3.95
CA THR A 487 32.40 5.03 -4.17
C THR A 487 33.73 5.77 -4.06
N SER A 488 34.18 6.39 -5.15
CA SER A 488 35.42 7.17 -5.19
C SER A 488 35.08 8.66 -5.23
N CYS A 489 35.43 9.40 -4.17
CA CYS A 489 35.15 10.83 -4.01
C CYS A 489 33.65 11.19 -4.26
N GLY A 490 32.74 10.27 -3.97
CA GLY A 490 31.34 10.40 -4.35
C GLY A 490 30.49 11.24 -3.40
N PHE A 491 30.89 11.37 -2.14
CA PHE A 491 30.05 11.95 -1.10
C PHE A 491 30.82 12.85 -0.14
N ASN A 492 30.08 13.76 0.49
CA ASN A 492 30.49 14.54 1.64
C ASN A 492 29.22 14.89 2.42
N SER A 493 29.29 15.09 3.74
CA SER A 493 28.11 15.55 4.47
C SER A 493 27.65 16.90 3.92
N PHE A 494 26.35 17.16 3.84
CA PHE A 494 25.82 18.43 3.33
C PHE A 494 26.36 19.65 4.10
N PHE A 495 26.61 19.51 5.40
CA PHE A 495 27.24 20.56 6.22
C PHE A 495 28.69 20.89 5.83
N LYS A 496 29.44 19.91 5.31
CA LYS A 496 30.86 20.09 4.94
C LYS A 496 31.03 20.43 3.46
N TYR A 497 30.09 20.06 2.61
CA TYR A 497 30.16 20.31 1.17
C TYR A 497 30.27 21.81 0.91
N MET A 498 31.44 22.27 0.45
CA MET A 498 31.73 23.69 0.19
C MET A 498 31.34 24.63 1.35
N GLY A 499 31.58 24.19 2.59
CA GLY A 499 31.20 24.96 3.79
C GLY A 499 29.68 25.07 4.01
N GLY A 500 28.89 24.16 3.45
CA GLY A 500 27.43 24.15 3.54
C GLY A 500 26.70 24.72 2.33
N ASP A 501 27.42 25.17 1.30
CA ASP A 501 26.82 25.67 0.06
C ASP A 501 26.33 24.52 -0.83
N LEU A 502 25.03 24.23 -0.79
CA LEU A 502 24.41 23.17 -1.58
C LEU A 502 24.07 23.57 -3.03
N THR A 503 24.56 24.71 -3.52
CA THR A 503 24.24 25.20 -4.87
C THR A 503 24.57 24.17 -5.95
N GLY A 504 25.74 23.51 -5.86
CA GLY A 504 26.18 22.48 -6.81
C GLY A 504 25.27 21.24 -6.91
N TRP A 505 24.45 20.96 -5.88
CA TRP A 505 23.48 19.87 -5.90
C TRP A 505 22.08 20.27 -6.38
N SER A 506 21.84 21.58 -6.51
CA SER A 506 20.48 22.14 -6.60
C SER A 506 20.02 22.50 -8.01
N HIS A 507 20.79 22.16 -9.04
CA HIS A 507 20.41 22.44 -10.44
C HIS A 507 19.60 21.30 -11.05
N ALA A 508 19.06 21.55 -12.26
CA ALA A 508 18.15 20.62 -12.95
C ALA A 508 18.78 19.28 -13.35
N GLY A 509 20.12 19.19 -13.41
CA GLY A 509 20.85 17.94 -13.64
C GLY A 509 21.03 17.08 -12.37
N TYR A 510 20.61 17.60 -11.21
CA TYR A 510 20.65 16.91 -9.92
C TYR A 510 19.30 17.01 -9.22
N MET A 511 19.24 17.65 -8.05
CA MET A 511 18.13 17.66 -7.11
C MET A 511 17.60 19.09 -6.91
N PRO A 512 16.77 19.61 -7.83
CA PRO A 512 16.32 21.02 -7.80
C PRO A 512 15.53 21.40 -6.54
N ARG A 513 14.92 20.42 -5.85
CA ARG A 513 14.21 20.64 -4.58
C ARG A 513 15.11 21.11 -3.44
N ILE A 514 16.42 20.89 -3.52
CA ILE A 514 17.38 21.46 -2.56
C ILE A 514 17.25 22.98 -2.52
N ALA A 515 17.16 23.63 -3.68
CA ALA A 515 16.91 25.06 -3.75
C ALA A 515 15.43 25.39 -3.52
N SER A 516 14.51 24.78 -4.27
CA SER A 516 13.12 25.22 -4.32
C SER A 516 12.31 24.90 -3.07
N LYS A 517 12.75 23.95 -2.23
CA LYS A 517 12.02 23.52 -1.03
C LYS A 517 12.81 23.67 0.27
N TYR A 518 14.14 23.58 0.21
CA TYR A 518 14.99 23.57 1.41
C TYR A 518 15.97 24.76 1.45
N GLY A 519 15.84 25.73 0.53
CA GLY A 519 16.60 26.97 0.55
C GLY A 519 18.12 26.79 0.44
N ARG A 520 18.60 25.64 -0.07
CA ARG A 520 20.01 25.24 -0.09
C ARG A 520 20.65 25.14 1.31
N ASP A 521 19.83 25.04 2.35
CA ASP A 521 20.30 25.03 3.74
C ASP A 521 20.48 23.58 4.23
N PRO A 522 21.71 23.15 4.59
CA PRO A 522 21.95 21.80 5.11
C PRO A 522 21.15 21.50 6.39
N ARG A 523 20.76 22.52 7.16
CA ARG A 523 19.90 22.37 8.34
C ARG A 523 18.46 22.04 8.00
N GLN A 524 18.01 22.29 6.77
CA GLN A 524 16.65 21.97 6.32
C GLN A 524 16.59 20.67 5.51
N MET A 525 17.76 20.12 5.15
CA MET A 525 17.82 18.89 4.38
C MET A 525 17.23 17.71 5.16
N PRO A 526 16.31 16.93 4.57
CA PRO A 526 15.64 15.85 5.28
C PRO A 526 16.51 14.61 5.47
N PHE A 527 17.62 14.49 4.73
CA PHE A 527 18.63 13.44 4.89
C PHE A 527 20.05 14.02 4.75
N ASP A 528 21.07 13.25 5.11
CA ASP A 528 22.49 13.53 4.80
C ASP A 528 23.22 12.24 4.36
N PHE A 529 24.42 12.35 3.80
CA PHE A 529 25.21 11.21 3.31
C PHE A 529 25.65 10.25 4.42
N THR A 530 25.70 10.68 5.68
CA THR A 530 25.87 9.79 6.83
C THR A 530 24.76 8.73 6.89
N GLU A 531 23.51 9.15 6.67
CA GLU A 531 22.36 8.24 6.62
C GLU A 531 22.33 7.41 5.34
N VAL A 532 22.76 7.99 4.20
CA VAL A 532 22.89 7.23 2.93
C VAL A 532 23.89 6.08 3.08
N LEU A 533 25.04 6.31 3.72
CA LEU A 533 25.99 5.24 4.01
C LEU A 533 25.39 4.19 4.95
N ALA A 534 24.64 4.63 5.96
CA ALA A 534 24.01 3.73 6.92
C ALA A 534 23.06 2.75 6.22
N VAL A 535 22.21 3.21 5.30
CA VAL A 535 21.22 2.33 4.62
C VAL A 535 21.81 1.31 3.65
N VAL A 536 23.11 1.44 3.32
CA VAL A 536 23.88 0.46 2.54
C VAL A 536 24.42 -0.67 3.43
N ALA A 537 24.56 -0.42 4.75
CA ALA A 537 24.99 -1.45 5.69
C ALA A 537 23.93 -2.56 5.86
N PRO A 538 24.37 -3.82 6.05
CA PRO A 538 23.49 -4.99 6.12
C PRO A 538 22.58 -5.07 7.34
#